data_AF-A0A6A3HZD0-F1
#
_entry.id   AF-A0A6A3HZD0-F1
#
_cell.length_a   1.000
_cell.length_b   1.000
_cell.length_c   1.000
_cell.angle_alpha   90.00
_cell.angle_beta   90.00
_cell.angle_gamma   90.00
#
_symmetry.space_group_name_H-M   'P 1'
#
loop_
_entity.id
_entity.type
_entity.pdbx_description
1 polymer ?
#
loop_
_entity_poly.entity_id
_entity_poly.type
_entity_poly.pdbx_seq_one_letter_code
_entity_poly.pdbx_strand_id
1 'polypeptide(L)'
;MARGADLFDEEDELDTGDLEADASQFRPMRLPSPRCPNSSLTHACSSTNQALRAQYELVSVNNAGLAVHASVLHDRNPAFLRRVHEGYRECMIMLENTLMPRERAEQECVALQDRVAGLRDRAGRVDAAEARLLASEDAAAEQYHALQDQFAASQALVTMLTAQLAAVPPSASSASLAQLFAVQGERVVERIR
;
A
#
# COMPACT_ATOMS: atom_id res chain seq x y z
N MET A 1 7.41 21.12 -3.04
CA MET A 1 7.54 21.61 -1.65
C MET A 1 9.00 21.47 -1.28
N ALA A 2 9.73 22.57 -1.34
CA ALA A 2 11.14 22.66 -0.95
C ALA A 2 11.20 23.02 0.55
N ARG A 3 11.99 22.28 1.35
CA ARG A 3 12.67 22.74 2.58
C ARG A 3 13.25 21.55 3.35
N GLY A 4 14.51 21.69 3.74
CA GLY A 4 15.32 20.73 4.48
C GLY A 4 16.72 20.64 3.87
N ALA A 5 17.27 21.77 3.40
CA ALA A 5 18.15 22.62 4.22
C ALA A 5 19.48 21.91 4.53
N ASP A 6 20.35 21.89 3.53
CA ASP A 6 21.75 22.34 3.56
C ASP A 6 22.16 23.01 4.88
N LEU A 7 22.39 22.22 5.93
CA LEU A 7 22.74 22.73 7.27
C LEU A 7 24.13 22.35 7.74
N PHE A 8 24.95 21.71 6.89
CA PHE A 8 26.27 21.22 7.31
C PHE A 8 27.34 21.32 6.22
N ASP A 9 27.26 22.33 5.35
CA ASP A 9 28.28 22.63 4.31
C ASP A 9 29.16 23.85 4.67
N GLU A 10 29.33 24.13 5.96
CA GLU A 10 30.44 24.98 6.43
C GLU A 10 31.38 24.13 7.27
N GLU A 11 32.26 23.41 6.56
CA GLU A 11 33.56 23.07 7.12
C GLU A 11 34.29 24.41 7.37
N ASP A 12 34.07 25.01 8.54
CA ASP A 12 35.04 25.92 9.14
C ASP A 12 36.30 25.08 9.38
N GLU A 13 37.10 24.99 8.33
CA GLU A 13 38.48 24.57 8.34
C GLU A 13 39.19 25.51 9.32
N LEU A 14 39.20 25.13 10.60
CA LEU A 14 40.00 25.81 11.61
C LEU A 14 41.42 25.76 11.09
N ASP A 15 41.94 26.92 10.71
CA ASP A 15 43.32 27.12 10.27
C ASP A 15 44.26 26.67 11.40
N THR A 16 44.59 25.38 11.37
CA THR A 16 45.58 24.76 12.26
C THR A 16 47.00 25.00 11.75
N GLY A 17 47.16 25.75 10.66
CA GLY A 17 48.47 26.08 10.06
C GLY A 17 49.41 26.78 11.03
N ASP A 18 48.86 27.48 12.02
CA ASP A 18 49.64 28.23 13.01
C ASP A 18 50.03 27.42 14.27
N LEU A 19 49.56 26.18 14.44
CA LEU A 19 49.88 25.36 15.62
C LEU A 19 50.91 24.24 15.36
N GLU A 20 51.12 23.83 14.11
CA GLU A 20 52.16 22.84 13.79
C GLU A 20 53.60 23.41 13.82
N ALA A 21 53.74 24.73 13.69
CA ALA A 21 55.05 25.40 13.70
C ALA A 21 55.71 25.46 15.09
N ASP A 22 54.94 25.34 16.18
CA ASP A 22 55.44 25.47 17.55
C ASP A 22 55.65 24.12 18.27
N ALA A 23 54.94 23.05 17.87
CA ALA A 23 55.15 21.72 18.47
C ALA A 23 56.52 21.11 18.09
N SER A 24 57.02 21.44 16.90
CA SER A 24 58.35 21.04 16.43
C SER A 24 59.48 21.97 16.92
N GLN A 25 59.13 23.08 17.60
CA GLN A 25 60.05 24.05 18.19
C GLN A 25 60.24 23.93 19.70
N PHE A 26 59.89 22.78 20.31
CA PHE A 26 60.48 22.40 21.61
C PHE A 26 61.96 22.06 21.43
N ARG A 27 62.79 23.07 21.12
CA ARG A 27 64.21 23.00 21.40
C ARG A 27 64.36 22.87 22.90
N PRO A 28 65.19 21.93 23.41
CA PRO A 28 65.53 21.92 24.82
C PRO A 28 66.15 23.27 25.16
N MET A 29 65.40 24.12 25.86
CA MET A 29 65.86 25.42 26.31
C MET A 29 67.00 25.15 27.29
N ARG A 30 68.24 25.36 26.85
CA ARG A 30 69.40 25.23 27.75
C ARG A 30 69.29 26.32 28.80
N LEU A 31 68.94 25.92 30.01
CA LEU A 31 68.94 26.81 31.18
C LEU A 31 70.31 27.52 31.28
N PRO A 32 70.34 28.86 31.43
CA PRO A 32 71.57 29.62 31.60
C PRO A 32 72.44 29.04 32.72
N SER A 33 73.76 28.99 32.50
CA SER A 33 74.71 28.52 33.52
C SER A 33 74.63 29.41 34.77
N PRO A 34 74.46 28.84 35.97
CA PRO A 34 74.24 29.62 37.17
C PRO A 34 75.50 30.38 37.57
N ARG A 35 75.39 31.69 37.80
CA ARG A 35 76.46 32.51 38.38
C ARG A 35 76.26 32.55 39.90
N CYS A 36 77.05 31.79 40.64
CA CYS A 36 77.02 31.77 42.10
C CYS A 36 78.25 32.53 42.65
N PRO A 37 78.09 33.62 43.43
CA PRO A 37 79.21 34.29 44.07
C PRO A 37 79.56 33.58 45.40
N ASN A 38 80.85 33.23 45.56
CA ASN A 38 81.51 32.71 46.77
C ASN A 38 81.35 31.19 47.06
N SER A 39 82.43 30.56 47.55
CA SER A 39 82.67 29.11 47.61
C SER A 39 81.82 28.31 48.60
N SER A 40 81.22 28.95 49.60
CA SER A 40 80.28 28.33 50.55
C SER A 40 78.83 28.36 50.05
N LEU A 41 78.48 29.30 49.16
CA LEU A 41 77.15 29.41 48.54
C LEU A 41 77.05 28.62 47.22
N THR A 42 78.18 28.23 46.62
CA THR A 42 78.22 27.40 45.40
C THR A 42 77.57 26.03 45.57
N HIS A 43 77.69 25.39 46.73
CA HIS A 43 77.04 24.10 46.98
C HIS A 43 75.52 24.23 47.11
N ALA A 44 75.05 25.22 47.87
CA ALA A 44 73.62 25.49 48.01
C ALA A 44 73.00 25.89 46.66
N CYS A 45 73.65 26.80 45.94
CA CYS A 45 73.25 27.25 44.60
C CYS A 45 73.29 26.12 43.56
N SER A 46 74.25 25.19 43.62
CA SER A 46 74.28 24.02 42.75
C SER A 46 73.10 23.08 43.02
N SER A 47 72.80 22.82 44.30
CA SER A 47 71.70 21.94 44.70
C SER A 47 70.32 22.48 44.31
N THR A 48 70.10 23.80 44.43
CA THR A 48 68.83 24.44 44.03
C THR A 48 68.66 24.45 42.51
N ASN A 49 69.74 24.71 41.76
CA ASN A 49 69.70 24.64 40.30
C ASN A 49 69.47 23.22 39.79
N GLN A 50 70.02 22.21 40.48
CA GLN A 50 69.75 20.81 40.17
C GLN A 50 68.30 20.44 40.46
N ALA A 51 67.73 20.90 41.57
CA ALA A 51 66.33 20.70 41.91
C ALA A 51 65.38 21.36 40.90
N LEU A 52 65.66 22.61 40.48
CA LEU A 52 64.87 23.31 39.45
C LEU A 52 64.95 22.62 38.09
N ARG A 53 66.12 22.10 37.71
CA ARG A 53 66.27 21.30 36.48
C ARG A 53 65.45 20.02 36.53
N ALA A 54 65.52 19.28 37.63
CA ALA A 54 64.72 18.07 37.81
C ALA A 54 63.21 18.35 37.76
N GLN A 55 62.77 19.45 38.37
CA GLN A 55 61.37 19.89 38.30
C GLN A 55 60.95 20.27 36.87
N TYR A 56 61.79 21.01 36.15
CA TYR A 56 61.54 21.39 34.76
C TYR A 56 61.46 20.15 33.85
N GLU A 57 62.38 19.21 33.99
CA GLU A 57 62.36 17.96 33.23
C GLU A 57 61.09 17.16 33.50
N LEU A 58 60.65 17.05 34.76
CA LEU A 58 59.39 16.39 35.12
C LEU A 58 58.18 17.07 34.48
N VAL A 59 58.08 18.41 34.57
CA VAL A 59 56.99 19.17 33.94
C VAL A 59 57.03 19.03 32.43
N SER A 60 58.21 19.08 31.82
CA SER A 60 58.39 18.91 30.37
C SER A 60 57.94 17.53 29.90
N VAL A 61 58.30 16.47 30.62
CA VAL A 61 57.88 15.09 30.28
C VAL A 61 56.38 14.92 30.47
N ASN A 62 55.82 15.44 31.56
CA ASN A 62 54.37 15.40 31.79
C ASN A 62 53.60 16.16 30.71
N ASN A 63 54.06 17.34 30.31
CA ASN A 63 53.43 18.13 29.26
C ASN A 63 53.51 17.42 27.90
N ALA A 64 54.65 16.79 27.57
CA ALA A 64 54.79 15.98 26.37
C ALA A 64 53.83 14.77 26.39
N GLY A 65 53.70 14.09 27.54
CA GLY A 65 52.76 12.99 27.72
C GLY A 65 51.30 13.43 27.54
N LEU A 66 50.91 14.56 28.12
CA LEU A 66 49.57 15.13 27.95
C LEU A 66 49.29 15.52 26.50
N ALA A 67 50.26 16.10 25.79
CA ALA A 67 50.13 16.45 24.38
C ALA A 67 49.91 15.21 23.50
N VAL A 68 50.66 14.13 23.75
CA VAL A 68 50.46 12.85 23.04
C VAL A 68 49.06 12.28 23.31
N HIS A 69 48.59 12.29 24.56
CA HIS A 69 47.24 11.83 24.89
C HIS A 69 46.15 12.69 24.24
N ALA A 70 46.32 14.02 24.24
CA ALA A 70 45.39 14.95 23.61
C ALA A 70 45.31 14.70 22.09
N SER A 71 46.44 14.49 21.41
CA SER A 71 46.48 14.17 19.98
C SER A 71 45.77 12.83 19.68
N VAL A 72 46.02 11.78 20.47
CA VAL A 72 45.32 10.49 20.28
C VAL A 72 43.81 10.63 20.46
N LEU A 73 43.34 11.44 21.41
CA LEU A 73 41.92 11.71 21.60
C LEU A 73 41.35 12.56 20.46
N HIS A 74 42.11 13.56 19.99
CA HIS A 74 41.73 14.42 18.88
C HIS A 74 41.49 13.62 17.60
N ASP A 75 42.33 12.61 17.31
CA ASP A 75 42.14 11.79 16.11
C ASP A 75 41.02 10.76 16.27
N ARG A 76 40.86 10.20 17.48
CA ARG A 76 39.89 9.11 17.72
C ARG A 76 38.46 9.60 17.87
N ASN A 77 38.23 10.75 18.51
CA ASN A 77 36.88 11.23 18.78
C ASN A 77 36.05 11.47 17.50
N PRO A 78 36.58 12.15 16.46
CA PRO A 78 35.86 12.31 15.19
C PRO A 78 35.61 10.98 14.49
N ALA A 79 36.55 10.03 14.57
CA ALA A 79 36.38 8.71 13.98
C ALA A 79 35.23 7.92 14.63
N PHE A 80 35.06 8.03 15.96
CA PHE A 80 33.91 7.44 16.66
C PHE A 80 32.61 8.12 16.27
N LEU A 81 32.57 9.46 16.25
CA LEU A 81 31.37 10.20 15.85
C LEU A 81 30.95 9.88 14.42
N ARG A 82 31.90 9.79 13.49
CA ARG A 82 31.63 9.42 12.09
C ARG A 82 31.02 8.02 11.99
N ARG A 83 31.54 7.04 12.74
CA ARG A 83 30.97 5.68 12.77
C ARG A 83 29.56 5.66 13.35
N VAL A 84 29.29 6.44 14.40
CA VAL A 84 27.95 6.56 14.97
C VAL A 84 26.99 7.19 13.98
N HIS A 85 27.40 8.27 13.30
CA HIS A 85 26.57 8.90 12.26
C HIS A 85 26.28 7.97 11.09
N GLU A 86 27.27 7.19 10.63
CA GLU A 86 27.05 6.22 9.56
C GLU A 86 26.08 5.12 9.99
N GLY A 87 26.27 4.56 11.20
CA GLY A 87 25.34 3.56 11.74
C GLY A 87 23.91 4.11 11.90
N TYR A 88 23.77 5.36 12.36
CA TYR A 88 22.46 6.03 12.41
C TYR A 88 21.83 6.17 11.02
N ARG A 89 22.61 6.60 10.02
CA ARG A 89 22.15 6.73 8.63
C ARG A 89 21.72 5.38 8.04
N GLU A 90 22.51 4.33 8.24
CA GLU A 90 22.17 2.97 7.82
C GLU A 90 20.87 2.48 8.48
N CYS A 91 20.70 2.71 9.79
CA CYS A 91 19.47 2.39 10.49
C CYS A 91 18.27 3.15 9.94
N MET A 92 18.41 4.45 9.64
CA MET A 92 17.33 5.25 9.05
C MET A 92 16.95 4.75 7.66
N ILE A 93 17.92 4.44 6.81
CA ILE A 93 17.67 3.87 5.48
C ILE A 93 16.95 2.52 5.59
N MET A 94 17.39 1.65 6.51
CA MET A 94 16.73 0.36 6.76
C MET A 94 15.29 0.55 7.25
N LEU A 95 15.06 1.52 8.14
CA LEU A 95 13.74 1.83 8.65
C LEU A 95 12.83 2.36 7.53
N GLU A 96 13.29 3.29 6.70
CA GLU A 96 12.53 3.80 5.55
C GLU A 96 12.22 2.69 4.54
N ASN A 97 13.20 1.85 4.24
CA ASN A 97 13.05 0.71 3.33
C ASN A 97 12.08 -0.36 3.86
N THR A 98 11.78 -0.38 5.16
CA THR A 98 10.83 -1.34 5.75
C THR A 98 9.46 -0.74 6.00
N LEU A 99 9.38 0.52 6.46
CA LEU A 99 8.13 1.20 6.75
C LEU A 99 7.38 1.59 5.47
N MET A 100 8.06 2.13 4.47
CA MET A 100 7.40 2.63 3.27
C MET A 100 6.74 1.51 2.43
N PRO A 101 7.33 0.32 2.23
CA PRO A 101 6.62 -0.79 1.58
C PRO A 101 5.48 -1.33 2.43
N ARG A 102 5.63 -1.33 3.77
CA ARG A 102 4.58 -1.77 4.68
C ARG A 102 3.34 -0.88 4.57
N GLU A 103 3.48 0.45 4.62
CA GLU A 103 2.35 1.37 4.44
C GLU A 103 1.66 1.18 3.09
N ARG A 104 2.44 0.99 2.01
CA ARG A 104 1.86 0.69 0.69
C ARG A 104 1.08 -0.61 0.69
N ALA A 105 1.63 -1.67 1.28
CA ALA A 105 0.95 -2.96 1.38
C ALA A 105 -0.34 -2.86 2.24
N GLU A 106 -0.34 -2.07 3.31
CA GLU A 106 -1.53 -1.81 4.13
C GLU A 106 -2.61 -1.06 3.33
N GLN A 107 -2.24 -0.05 2.55
CA GLN A 107 -3.16 0.66 1.65
C GLN A 107 -3.74 -0.26 0.56
N GLU A 108 -2.89 -1.10 -0.05
CA GLU A 108 -3.34 -2.11 -1.02
C GLU A 108 -4.29 -3.14 -0.39
N CYS A 109 -4.02 -3.57 0.85
CA CYS A 109 -4.92 -4.45 1.58
C CYS A 109 -6.30 -3.83 1.76
N VAL A 110 -6.38 -2.56 2.17
CA VAL A 110 -7.65 -1.84 2.31
C VAL A 110 -8.38 -1.74 0.97
N ALA A 111 -7.68 -1.35 -0.10
CA ALA A 111 -8.28 -1.27 -1.44
C ALA A 111 -8.80 -2.63 -1.94
N LEU A 112 -8.09 -3.72 -1.65
CA LEU A 112 -8.54 -5.07 -1.96
C LEU A 112 -9.77 -5.48 -1.15
N GLN A 113 -9.81 -5.14 0.14
CA GLN A 113 -10.98 -5.39 0.98
C GLN A 113 -12.23 -4.67 0.44
N ASP A 114 -12.10 -3.40 0.07
CA ASP A 114 -13.18 -2.63 -0.54
C ASP A 114 -13.64 -3.26 -1.86
N ARG A 115 -12.69 -3.69 -2.70
CA ARG A 115 -13.02 -4.33 -3.98
C ARG A 115 -13.73 -5.67 -3.79
N VAL A 116 -13.31 -6.46 -2.80
CA VAL A 116 -13.97 -7.72 -2.43
C VAL A 116 -15.38 -7.46 -1.87
N ALA A 117 -15.56 -6.44 -1.03
CA ALA A 117 -16.87 -6.04 -0.54
C ALA A 117 -17.80 -5.65 -1.71
N GLY A 118 -17.31 -4.85 -2.66
CA GLY A 118 -18.06 -4.48 -3.86
C GLY A 118 -18.38 -5.67 -4.78
N LEU A 119 -17.50 -6.66 -4.87
CA LEU A 119 -17.79 -7.91 -5.60
C LEU A 119 -18.88 -8.73 -4.91
N ARG A 120 -18.85 -8.83 -3.58
CA ARG A 120 -19.89 -9.52 -2.80
C ARG A 120 -21.25 -8.86 -2.93
N ASP A 121 -21.31 -7.52 -2.91
CA ASP A 121 -22.56 -6.79 -3.17
C ASP A 121 -23.13 -7.11 -4.56
N ARG A 122 -22.27 -7.09 -5.59
CA ARG A 122 -22.68 -7.45 -6.95
C ARG A 122 -23.17 -8.89 -7.05
N ALA A 123 -22.46 -9.83 -6.42
CA ALA A 123 -22.89 -11.23 -6.36
C ALA A 123 -24.26 -11.36 -5.70
N GLY A 124 -24.47 -10.74 -4.53
CA GLY A 124 -25.76 -10.76 -3.84
C GLY A 124 -26.90 -10.15 -4.67
N ARG A 125 -26.62 -9.12 -5.49
CA ARG A 125 -27.61 -8.57 -6.43
C ARG A 125 -27.93 -9.52 -7.58
N VAL A 126 -26.94 -10.26 -8.09
CA VAL A 126 -27.13 -11.28 -9.12
C VAL A 126 -27.97 -12.42 -8.56
N ASP A 127 -27.63 -12.94 -7.37
CA ASP A 127 -28.37 -14.00 -6.70
C ASP A 127 -29.85 -13.58 -6.47
N ALA A 128 -30.08 -12.34 -6.05
CA ALA A 128 -31.42 -11.79 -5.88
C ALA A 128 -32.18 -11.64 -7.21
N ALA A 129 -31.49 -11.31 -8.30
CA ALA A 129 -32.09 -11.23 -9.63
C ALA A 129 -32.43 -12.62 -10.18
N GLU A 130 -31.55 -13.61 -9.98
CA GLU A 130 -31.77 -15.00 -10.35
C GLU A 130 -32.98 -15.59 -9.60
N ALA A 131 -33.08 -15.36 -8.29
CA ALA A 131 -34.24 -15.80 -7.51
C ALA A 131 -35.57 -15.21 -8.03
N ARG A 132 -35.55 -13.93 -8.46
CA ARG A 132 -36.73 -13.29 -9.08
C ARG A 132 -37.07 -13.89 -10.44
N LEU A 133 -36.05 -14.22 -11.24
CA LEU A 133 -36.24 -14.86 -12.54
C LEU A 133 -36.90 -16.22 -12.38
N LEU A 134 -36.36 -17.08 -11.51
CA LEU A 134 -36.94 -18.40 -11.23
C LEU A 134 -38.38 -18.29 -10.74
N ALA A 135 -38.67 -17.38 -9.80
CA ALA A 135 -40.03 -17.15 -9.34
C ALA A 135 -40.97 -16.68 -10.47
N SER A 136 -40.47 -15.90 -11.43
CA SER A 136 -41.24 -15.47 -12.59
C SER A 136 -41.49 -16.60 -13.59
N GLU A 137 -40.52 -17.51 -13.75
CA GLU A 137 -40.66 -18.70 -14.60
C GLU A 137 -41.70 -19.67 -14.02
N ASP A 138 -41.66 -19.90 -12.71
CA ASP A 138 -42.66 -20.71 -11.99
C ASP A 138 -44.06 -20.11 -12.15
N ALA A 139 -44.21 -18.79 -11.93
CA ALA A 139 -45.48 -18.10 -12.11
C ALA A 139 -45.98 -18.15 -13.57
N ALA A 140 -45.08 -18.06 -14.55
CA ALA A 140 -45.44 -18.19 -15.95
C ALA A 140 -45.87 -19.62 -16.31
N ALA A 141 -45.22 -20.64 -15.73
CA ALA A 141 -45.60 -22.04 -15.90
C ALA A 141 -47.01 -22.30 -15.32
N GLU A 142 -47.29 -21.77 -14.13
CA GLU A 142 -48.63 -21.86 -13.52
C GLU A 142 -49.70 -21.20 -14.40
N GLN A 143 -49.43 -19.99 -14.92
CA GLN A 143 -50.34 -19.28 -15.82
C GLN A 143 -50.56 -20.06 -17.12
N TYR A 144 -49.50 -20.65 -17.68
CA TYR A 144 -49.60 -21.46 -18.89
C TYR A 144 -50.49 -22.68 -18.69
N HIS A 145 -50.32 -23.42 -17.58
CA HIS A 145 -51.16 -24.56 -17.24
C HIS A 145 -52.62 -24.15 -17.02
N ALA A 146 -52.87 -23.06 -16.28
CA ALA A 146 -54.22 -22.54 -16.11
C ALA A 146 -54.89 -22.19 -17.45
N LEU A 147 -54.14 -21.63 -18.40
CA LEU A 147 -54.64 -21.31 -19.73
C LEU A 147 -54.94 -22.59 -20.55
N GLN A 148 -54.10 -23.62 -20.44
CA GLN A 148 -54.35 -24.93 -21.06
C GLN A 148 -55.64 -25.57 -20.54
N ASP A 149 -55.86 -25.53 -19.22
CA ASP A 149 -57.07 -26.07 -18.60
C ASP A 149 -58.33 -25.33 -19.07
N GLN A 150 -58.26 -23.99 -19.15
CA GLN A 150 -59.35 -23.18 -19.69
C GLN A 150 -59.63 -23.52 -21.16
N PHE A 151 -58.58 -23.71 -21.96
CA PHE A 151 -58.72 -24.09 -23.36
C PHE A 151 -59.38 -25.46 -23.50
N ALA A 152 -58.93 -26.46 -22.74
CA ALA A 152 -59.52 -27.80 -22.74
C ALA A 152 -61.00 -27.77 -22.32
N ALA A 153 -61.35 -27.00 -21.28
CA ALA A 153 -62.74 -26.81 -20.86
C ALA A 153 -63.59 -26.16 -21.96
N SER A 154 -63.06 -25.13 -22.63
CA SER A 154 -63.75 -24.46 -23.74
C SER A 154 -63.99 -25.41 -24.92
N GLN A 155 -63.01 -26.27 -25.23
CA GLN A 155 -63.11 -27.26 -26.30
C GLN A 155 -64.17 -28.33 -25.96
N ALA A 156 -64.22 -28.79 -24.71
CA ALA A 156 -65.26 -29.71 -24.24
C ALA A 156 -66.67 -29.10 -24.32
N LEU A 157 -66.82 -27.80 -24.05
CA LEU A 157 -68.10 -27.10 -24.23
C LEU A 157 -68.50 -27.02 -25.71
N VAL A 158 -67.56 -26.69 -26.60
CA VAL A 158 -67.82 -26.63 -28.05
C VAL A 158 -68.22 -28.00 -28.59
N THR A 159 -67.52 -29.08 -28.21
CA THR A 159 -67.88 -30.43 -28.66
C THR A 159 -69.24 -30.85 -28.15
N MET A 160 -69.57 -30.55 -26.89
CA MET A 160 -70.90 -30.78 -26.31
C MET A 160 -71.99 -30.02 -27.07
N LEU A 161 -71.83 -28.72 -27.32
CA LEU A 161 -72.80 -27.91 -28.05
C LEU A 161 -72.97 -28.39 -29.50
N THR A 162 -71.88 -28.79 -30.15
CA THR A 162 -71.90 -29.35 -31.51
C THR A 162 -72.68 -30.67 -31.55
N ALA A 163 -72.47 -31.54 -30.55
CA ALA A 163 -73.24 -32.78 -30.41
C ALA A 163 -74.72 -32.52 -30.15
N GLN A 164 -75.05 -31.53 -29.31
CA GLN A 164 -76.44 -31.12 -29.08
C GLN A 164 -77.09 -30.63 -30.38
N LEU A 165 -76.42 -29.78 -31.15
CA LEU A 165 -76.92 -29.29 -32.44
C LEU A 165 -77.14 -30.43 -33.45
N ALA A 166 -76.22 -31.41 -33.51
CA ALA A 166 -76.36 -32.57 -34.39
C ALA A 166 -77.52 -33.52 -33.98
N ALA A 167 -77.88 -33.53 -32.69
CA ALA A 167 -78.97 -34.34 -32.18
C ALA A 167 -80.37 -33.71 -32.35
N VAL A 168 -80.46 -32.43 -32.74
CA VAL A 168 -81.75 -31.77 -33.02
C VAL A 168 -82.31 -32.34 -34.33
N PRO A 169 -83.49 -33.01 -34.33
CA PRO A 169 -84.09 -33.51 -35.56
C PRO A 169 -84.46 -32.34 -36.49
N PRO A 170 -84.31 -32.48 -37.82
CA PRO A 170 -84.65 -31.42 -38.75
C PRO A 170 -86.12 -31.06 -38.59
N SER A 171 -86.40 -29.79 -38.31
CA SER A 171 -87.76 -29.26 -38.31
C SER A 171 -88.41 -29.48 -39.70
N ALA A 172 -89.73 -29.66 -39.74
CA ALA A 172 -90.47 -29.81 -41.01
C ALA A 172 -90.19 -28.66 -42.00
N SER A 173 -89.89 -27.47 -41.50
CA SER A 173 -89.53 -26.29 -42.30
C SER A 173 -88.12 -26.38 -42.91
N SER A 174 -87.14 -26.97 -42.21
CA SER A 174 -85.78 -27.18 -42.75
C SER A 174 -85.72 -28.33 -43.75
N ALA A 175 -86.54 -29.37 -43.58
CA ALA A 175 -86.70 -30.44 -44.57
C ALA A 175 -87.32 -29.93 -45.88
N SER A 176 -88.31 -29.02 -45.79
CA SER A 176 -88.93 -28.38 -46.96
C SER A 176 -87.97 -27.44 -47.71
N LEU A 177 -87.13 -26.69 -47.00
CA LEU A 177 -86.08 -25.86 -47.63
C LEU A 177 -84.99 -26.69 -48.30
N ALA A 178 -84.53 -27.78 -47.68
CA ALA A 178 -83.55 -28.69 -48.28
C ALA A 178 -84.08 -29.33 -49.58
N GLN A 179 -85.37 -29.70 -49.63
CA GLN A 179 -86.03 -30.16 -50.86
C GLN A 179 -86.09 -29.07 -51.93
N LEU A 180 -86.35 -27.81 -51.55
CA LEU A 180 -86.37 -26.66 -52.46
C LEU A 180 -85.00 -26.40 -53.10
N PHE A 181 -83.92 -26.51 -52.34
CA PHE A 181 -82.55 -26.35 -52.86
C PHE A 181 -82.09 -27.54 -53.69
N ALA A 182 -82.44 -28.78 -53.32
CA ALA A 182 -82.14 -29.96 -54.13
C ALA A 182 -82.83 -29.90 -55.50
N VAL A 183 -84.12 -29.51 -55.53
CA VAL A 183 -84.89 -29.31 -56.77
C VAL A 183 -84.33 -28.15 -57.63
N GLN A 184 -83.75 -27.11 -57.02
CA GLN A 184 -83.07 -26.05 -57.79
C GLN A 184 -81.70 -26.48 -58.32
N GLY A 185 -80.92 -27.25 -57.57
CA GLY A 185 -79.63 -27.78 -58.01
C GLY A 185 -79.76 -28.71 -59.22
N GLU A 186 -80.78 -29.58 -59.23
CA GLU A 186 -81.08 -30.45 -60.38
C GLU A 186 -81.49 -29.65 -61.63
N ARG A 187 -82.27 -28.57 -61.47
CA ARG A 187 -82.65 -27.68 -62.59
C ARG A 187 -81.50 -26.86 -63.16
N VAL A 188 -80.44 -26.59 -62.38
CA VAL A 188 -79.24 -25.89 -62.88
C VAL A 188 -78.35 -26.84 -63.69
N VAL A 189 -78.29 -28.12 -63.33
CA VAL A 189 -77.51 -29.14 -64.06
C VAL A 189 -78.20 -29.55 -65.37
N GLU A 190 -79.53 -29.61 -65.42
CA GLU A 190 -80.27 -29.87 -66.68
C GLU A 190 -80.28 -28.68 -67.66
N ARG A 191 -79.90 -27.47 -67.24
CA ARG A 191 -79.84 -26.28 -68.12
C ARG A 191 -78.47 -26.05 -68.80
N ILE A 192 -77.49 -26.90 -68.53
CA ILE A 192 -76.10 -26.80 -69.04
C ILE A 192 -75.76 -27.97 -69.99
N ARG A 193 -76.74 -28.79 -70.39
CA ARG A 193 -76.59 -29.83 -71.44
C ARG A 193 -77.28 -29.41 -72.73
#